data_AF-A0A2W5ZAY4-F1
#
_entry.id   AF-A0A2W5ZAY4-F1
#
_cell.length_a   1.000
_cell.length_b   1.000
_cell.length_c   1.000
_cell.angle_alpha   90.00
_cell.angle_beta   90.00
_cell.angle_gamma   90.00
#
_symmetry.space_group_name_H-M   'P 1'
#
loop_
_entity.id
_entity.type
_entity.pdbx_description
1 polymer ?
#
loop_
_entity_poly.entity_id
_entity_poly.type
_entity_poly.pdbx_seq_one_letter_code
_entity_poly.pdbx_strand_id
1 'polypeptide(L)'
;MRPVSKQSGRRTVIAALVASVVALLSVPAALAAGSATLYPNGVAGTRANTEWRTSTYGGGAVFRRTLLHAYATAGEYLLMGSTAIGVGAADVMVWDPGLVAGTVGLESVPTTTSYSCAAQRSTSGVAAQGKIVSRGEELAGPDTVPSSVPNGYTPCYYQVPSTGIYSIAMIGPSGPSSDADGGVAADVGLASASDFNASQLTSVAGWDVTVRDSLADATTTRPGRLYTFTLALFTGGNGRPADLINYVVTPDGYRYKVDDHGMDPNGWIQYANRLGFLDPDGKTPLYHDAVAVNSGHPAQLTSIQGGVIFARPEFPMFFEPPAPAALTALGIPLAPTAPQVSSLTFRGIKRPAVASPQSGGSFSFTSSVTGVYQIVISHDGVNFDPTNPQNRVLRGSAVAGPQKVAWDGKDNSGAYLPIKSAAYPYRVGIHGGEYHLPFVDVENNIQGGPSITLLNPPNGVCPALNGGCSGAFYDDRGYSTTTGQTVGTAGTVLCGLNPPTVAFSDPVLGYDTTSNQRAFGTPVGGNANVPCLGNFGDTKGLDLWTYYAAAPVNGELTVGDQPAPAGSPLSSSDSPSAAAPPATLSTPQTGTALAGPFAGGAVLTILGMGLAAVTGRRRTAIQAPRTPTSVTRPGR
;
A
#
# COMPACT_ATOMS: atom_id res chain seq x y z
N MET A 1 -31.17 54.51 62.41
CA MET A 1 -29.75 54.14 62.46
C MET A 1 -29.29 53.91 61.02
N ARG A 2 -28.22 54.60 60.61
CA ARG A 2 -27.81 54.99 59.22
C ARG A 2 -27.03 53.88 58.46
N PRO A 3 -26.63 54.07 57.16
CA PRO A 3 -27.04 55.05 56.11
C PRO A 3 -27.49 54.36 54.78
N VAL A 4 -28.24 54.99 53.85
CA VAL A 4 -28.00 56.13 52.92
C VAL A 4 -27.01 55.86 51.75
N SER A 5 -27.62 55.77 50.55
CA SER A 5 -27.28 56.19 49.17
C SER A 5 -25.84 56.31 48.64
N LYS A 6 -25.71 56.00 47.33
CA LYS A 6 -25.25 56.96 46.30
C LYS A 6 -25.61 56.51 44.88
N GLN A 7 -26.36 57.37 44.16
CA GLN A 7 -26.41 57.43 42.71
C GLN A 7 -25.18 58.17 42.17
N SER A 8 -24.67 57.77 41.01
CA SER A 8 -24.20 58.63 39.91
C SER A 8 -23.95 57.72 38.70
N GLY A 9 -24.16 58.03 37.42
CA GLY A 9 -24.48 59.26 36.71
C GLY A 9 -24.32 58.93 35.22
N ARG A 10 -25.23 59.44 34.37
CA ARG A 10 -25.20 59.33 32.91
C ARG A 10 -23.88 59.89 32.33
N ARG A 11 -23.30 59.20 31.33
CA ARG A 11 -22.62 59.85 30.19
C ARG A 11 -22.87 59.07 28.89
N THR A 12 -23.62 59.73 28.02
CA THR A 12 -23.81 59.47 26.60
C THR A 12 -22.51 59.76 25.84
N VAL A 13 -22.06 58.87 24.95
CA VAL A 13 -21.33 59.24 23.72
C VAL A 13 -21.76 58.31 22.59
N ILE A 14 -22.10 58.94 21.47
CA ILE A 14 -22.59 58.44 20.19
C ILE A 14 -21.42 57.90 19.35
N ALA A 15 -21.58 56.75 18.69
CA ALA A 15 -20.95 56.44 17.39
C ALA A 15 -21.60 55.19 16.75
N ALA A 16 -22.37 55.41 15.68
CA ALA A 16 -22.15 54.89 14.31
C ALA A 16 -22.48 53.39 14.14
N LEU A 17 -23.67 53.04 13.62
CA LEU A 17 -24.02 52.89 12.20
C LEU A 17 -23.11 51.88 11.46
N VAL A 18 -23.77 50.85 10.88
CA VAL A 18 -23.27 49.85 9.93
C VAL A 18 -22.47 48.69 10.52
N ALA A 19 -23.16 47.77 11.19
CA ALA A 19 -22.72 46.38 11.32
C ALA A 19 -23.63 45.46 10.48
N SER A 20 -23.81 45.80 9.20
CA SER A 20 -24.15 44.82 8.18
C SER A 20 -22.85 44.17 7.73
N VAL A 21 -22.23 43.38 8.63
CA VAL A 21 -21.15 42.49 8.23
C VAL A 21 -21.80 41.41 7.41
N VAL A 22 -21.61 41.55 6.10
CA VAL A 22 -21.78 40.52 5.08
C VAL A 22 -21.19 39.23 5.67
N ALA A 23 -22.06 38.32 6.11
CA ALA A 23 -21.72 36.92 6.18
C ALA A 23 -21.43 36.52 4.74
N LEU A 24 -20.17 36.61 4.34
CA LEU A 24 -19.63 35.88 3.21
C LEU A 24 -19.91 34.42 3.55
N LEU A 25 -21.07 33.95 3.11
CA LEU A 25 -21.31 32.55 2.82
C LEU A 25 -20.22 32.20 1.81
N SER A 26 -19.07 31.74 2.29
CA SER A 26 -18.18 30.92 1.49
C SER A 26 -19.01 29.71 1.14
N VAL A 27 -19.69 29.77 0.00
CA VAL A 27 -20.19 28.59 -0.68
C VAL A 27 -18.99 27.65 -0.69
N PRO A 28 -19.06 26.45 -0.08
CA PRO A 28 -17.98 25.51 -0.18
C PRO A 28 -17.70 25.37 -1.67
N ALA A 29 -16.49 25.73 -2.09
CA ALA A 29 -16.06 25.44 -3.45
C ALA A 29 -16.39 23.96 -3.66
N ALA A 30 -17.13 23.64 -4.71
CA ALA A 30 -17.43 22.27 -5.05
C ALA A 30 -16.09 21.58 -5.26
N LEU A 31 -15.58 20.90 -4.23
CA LEU A 31 -14.27 20.27 -4.27
C LEU A 31 -14.39 19.11 -5.25
N ALA A 32 -13.74 19.30 -6.40
CA ALA A 32 -13.52 18.26 -7.38
C ALA A 32 -12.40 17.34 -6.89
N ALA A 33 -12.49 16.04 -7.19
CA ALA A 33 -11.45 15.09 -6.86
C ALA A 33 -10.57 14.85 -8.10
N GLY A 34 -9.30 15.27 -8.03
CA GLY A 34 -8.42 15.18 -9.19
C GLY A 34 -7.01 15.68 -8.93
N SER A 35 -6.27 15.97 -10.00
CA SER A 35 -4.94 16.56 -9.89
C SER A 35 -4.95 17.95 -9.23
N ALA A 36 -6.08 18.67 -9.22
CA ALA A 36 -6.24 19.88 -8.41
C ALA A 36 -6.18 19.62 -6.90
N THR A 37 -6.57 18.43 -6.44
CA THR A 37 -6.47 18.02 -5.04
C THR A 37 -5.04 17.66 -4.67
N LEU A 38 -4.33 16.98 -5.59
CA LEU A 38 -2.91 16.66 -5.45
C LEU A 38 -2.03 17.91 -5.48
N TYR A 39 -2.41 18.88 -6.32
CA TYR A 39 -1.73 20.15 -6.48
C TYR A 39 -2.72 21.28 -6.19
N PRO A 40 -2.97 21.64 -4.92
CA PRO A 40 -3.89 22.71 -4.58
C PRO A 40 -3.38 24.09 -5.02
N ASN A 41 -4.25 25.10 -5.03
CA ASN A 41 -3.86 26.46 -5.41
C ASN A 41 -2.79 27.00 -4.46
N GLY A 42 -1.70 27.53 -5.02
CA GLY A 42 -0.57 28.07 -4.26
C GLY A 42 0.40 27.03 -3.69
N VAL A 43 0.24 25.73 -4.01
CA VAL A 43 1.23 24.70 -3.64
C VAL A 43 2.58 25.00 -4.30
N ALA A 44 3.66 24.81 -3.55
CA ALA A 44 5.03 24.87 -4.05
C ALA A 44 5.43 23.51 -4.65
N GLY A 45 6.66 23.42 -5.16
CA GLY A 45 7.21 22.17 -5.68
C GLY A 45 6.87 21.94 -7.16
N THR A 46 6.85 20.67 -7.55
CA THR A 46 6.68 20.25 -8.93
C THR A 46 5.49 19.32 -9.11
N ARG A 47 5.00 19.28 -10.35
CA ARG A 47 3.92 18.39 -10.75
C ARG A 47 4.48 17.10 -11.32
N ALA A 48 3.94 15.99 -10.88
CA ALA A 48 4.07 14.71 -11.57
C ALA A 48 2.83 14.40 -12.40
N ASN A 49 3.05 13.88 -13.59
CA ASN A 49 1.98 13.36 -14.44
C ASN A 49 1.56 11.97 -13.94
N THR A 50 0.27 11.66 -14.04
CA THR A 50 -0.22 10.28 -13.83
C THR A 50 0.05 9.44 -15.07
N GLU A 51 0.39 8.17 -14.90
CA GLU A 51 0.77 7.29 -16.01
C GLU A 51 -0.25 6.18 -16.26
N TRP A 52 -0.34 5.76 -17.52
CA TRP A 52 -0.94 4.50 -17.95
C TRP A 52 0.00 3.75 -18.90
N ARG A 53 0.82 2.84 -18.35
CA ARG A 53 1.78 2.04 -19.12
C ARG A 53 1.53 0.54 -19.01
N THR A 54 2.22 -0.22 -19.86
CA THR A 54 2.15 -1.69 -19.88
C THR A 54 3.29 -2.39 -19.14
N SER A 55 4.35 -1.66 -18.77
CA SER A 55 5.45 -2.21 -17.95
C SER A 55 5.02 -2.49 -16.51
N THR A 56 5.85 -3.24 -15.79
CA THR A 56 5.63 -3.63 -14.40
C THR A 56 6.83 -3.29 -13.53
N TYR A 57 6.59 -3.02 -12.24
CA TYR A 57 7.61 -2.80 -11.23
C TYR A 57 7.65 -3.92 -10.18
N GLY A 58 8.72 -3.98 -9.38
CA GLY A 58 8.81 -4.83 -8.19
C GLY A 58 8.76 -6.33 -8.50
N GLY A 59 9.50 -6.77 -9.51
CA GLY A 59 9.52 -8.16 -9.96
C GLY A 59 8.23 -8.60 -10.66
N GLY A 60 7.46 -7.64 -11.21
CA GLY A 60 6.17 -7.91 -11.82
C GLY A 60 4.99 -7.89 -10.84
N ALA A 61 5.15 -7.30 -9.66
CA ALA A 61 4.11 -7.24 -8.64
C ALA A 61 3.00 -6.23 -8.96
N VAL A 62 3.33 -5.17 -9.70
CA VAL A 62 2.42 -4.07 -10.04
C VAL A 62 2.68 -3.56 -11.46
N PHE A 63 1.63 -3.16 -12.19
CA PHE A 63 1.78 -2.39 -13.42
C PHE A 63 2.19 -0.95 -13.11
N ARG A 64 3.00 -0.33 -13.99
CA ARG A 64 3.28 1.11 -13.95
C ARG A 64 2.12 1.90 -14.56
N ARG A 65 0.98 1.89 -13.85
CA ARG A 65 -0.20 2.67 -14.22
C ARG A 65 -1.07 2.98 -13.01
N THR A 66 -1.78 4.09 -13.09
CA THR A 66 -2.78 4.48 -12.09
C THR A 66 -4.16 4.08 -12.57
N LEU A 67 -4.79 3.12 -11.89
CA LEU A 67 -6.21 2.82 -12.05
C LEU A 67 -6.99 3.50 -10.92
N LEU A 68 -7.91 4.39 -11.28
CA LEU A 68 -8.73 5.12 -10.33
C LEU A 68 -10.02 4.35 -10.04
N HIS A 69 -10.58 4.55 -8.85
CA HIS A 69 -11.85 3.97 -8.44
C HIS A 69 -12.75 5.02 -7.80
N ALA A 70 -14.02 5.03 -8.17
CA ALA A 70 -15.01 5.94 -7.59
C ALA A 70 -16.23 5.16 -7.08
N TYR A 71 -16.61 5.39 -5.83
CA TYR A 71 -17.93 4.96 -5.35
C TYR A 71 -19.00 5.93 -5.85
N ALA A 72 -20.05 5.41 -6.48
CA ALA A 72 -21.19 6.19 -6.91
C ALA A 72 -22.51 5.42 -6.72
N THR A 73 -23.59 6.15 -6.46
CA THR A 73 -24.95 5.65 -6.28
C THR A 73 -25.71 5.75 -7.59
N ALA A 74 -26.55 4.76 -7.91
CA ALA A 74 -27.36 4.75 -9.12
C ALA A 74 -28.05 6.11 -9.37
N GLY A 75 -27.89 6.66 -10.57
CA GLY A 75 -28.44 7.95 -10.97
C GLY A 75 -27.53 9.17 -10.74
N GLU A 76 -26.50 9.05 -9.90
CA GLU A 76 -25.42 10.06 -9.80
C GLU A 76 -24.58 10.11 -11.10
N TYR A 77 -23.71 11.09 -11.20
CA TYR A 77 -22.83 11.30 -12.34
C TYR A 77 -21.37 11.23 -11.93
N LEU A 78 -20.55 10.56 -12.75
CA LEU A 78 -19.11 10.77 -12.81
C LEU A 78 -18.83 11.86 -13.84
N LEU A 79 -18.25 12.97 -13.41
CA LEU A 79 -17.81 14.07 -14.26
C LEU A 79 -16.29 13.98 -14.39
N MET A 80 -15.80 13.99 -15.63
CA MET A 80 -14.42 13.64 -15.93
C MET A 80 -13.80 14.61 -16.93
N GLY A 81 -12.52 14.87 -16.74
CA GLY A 81 -11.73 15.70 -17.64
C GLY A 81 -10.25 15.34 -17.59
N SER A 82 -9.54 15.67 -18.66
CA SER A 82 -8.08 15.54 -18.73
C SER A 82 -7.48 16.53 -19.73
N THR A 83 -6.24 16.94 -19.46
CA THR A 83 -5.44 17.76 -20.36
C THR A 83 -5.05 17.04 -21.66
N ALA A 84 -5.17 15.71 -21.71
CA ALA A 84 -4.88 14.92 -22.90
C ALA A 84 -6.08 14.78 -23.85
N ILE A 85 -7.32 15.10 -23.41
CA ILE A 85 -8.52 14.82 -24.21
C ILE A 85 -8.49 15.50 -25.58
N GLY A 86 -8.85 14.72 -26.60
CA GLY A 86 -8.85 15.15 -27.99
C GLY A 86 -7.46 15.37 -28.58
N VAL A 87 -6.45 14.68 -28.04
CA VAL A 87 -5.09 14.58 -28.58
C VAL A 87 -4.75 13.10 -28.78
N GLY A 88 -4.32 12.73 -29.99
CA GLY A 88 -3.94 11.34 -30.30
C GLY A 88 -5.05 10.35 -29.96
N ALA A 89 -4.68 9.26 -29.28
CA ALA A 89 -5.59 8.21 -28.81
C ALA A 89 -6.04 8.40 -27.34
N ALA A 90 -5.89 9.60 -26.78
CA ALA A 90 -6.26 9.86 -25.39
C ALA A 90 -7.76 9.70 -25.15
N ASP A 91 -8.11 9.19 -23.97
CA ASP A 91 -9.49 8.96 -23.55
C ASP A 91 -9.60 8.95 -22.02
N VAL A 92 -10.82 9.14 -21.50
CA VAL A 92 -11.20 8.73 -20.15
C VAL A 92 -12.19 7.58 -20.28
N MET A 93 -11.80 6.41 -19.78
CA MET A 93 -12.58 5.18 -19.87
C MET A 93 -13.13 4.80 -18.49
N VAL A 94 -14.37 4.31 -18.45
CA VAL A 94 -15.04 3.87 -17.22
C VAL A 94 -15.62 2.48 -17.41
N TRP A 95 -15.39 1.62 -16.42
CA TRP A 95 -15.97 0.29 -16.33
C TRP A 95 -16.94 0.21 -15.16
N ASP A 96 -18.11 -0.39 -15.42
CA ASP A 96 -19.13 -0.69 -14.42
C ASP A 96 -18.59 -1.61 -13.30
N PRO A 97 -19.23 -1.60 -12.12
CA PRO A 97 -18.84 -2.44 -10.99
C PRO A 97 -18.71 -3.91 -11.37
N GLY A 98 -17.58 -4.51 -11.01
CA GLY A 98 -17.28 -5.93 -11.23
C GLY A 98 -16.74 -6.30 -12.62
N LEU A 99 -16.60 -5.35 -13.55
CA LEU A 99 -16.02 -5.63 -14.87
C LEU A 99 -14.49 -5.71 -14.85
N VAL A 100 -13.82 -4.86 -14.06
CA VAL A 100 -12.38 -4.97 -13.81
C VAL A 100 -12.17 -6.06 -12.76
N ALA A 101 -11.31 -7.03 -13.07
CA ALA A 101 -11.10 -8.21 -12.26
C ALA A 101 -9.60 -8.51 -12.08
N GLY A 102 -9.30 -9.56 -11.33
CA GLY A 102 -7.92 -9.95 -11.02
C GLY A 102 -7.44 -9.34 -9.72
N THR A 103 -6.15 -9.44 -9.49
CA THR A 103 -5.54 -8.95 -8.25
C THR A 103 -5.20 -7.47 -8.40
N VAL A 104 -5.39 -6.72 -7.32
CA VAL A 104 -5.01 -5.31 -7.23
C VAL A 104 -3.54 -5.11 -7.66
N GLY A 105 -3.30 -4.07 -8.45
CA GLY A 105 -2.01 -3.73 -9.07
C GLY A 105 -1.70 -4.51 -10.37
N LEU A 106 -2.39 -5.61 -10.63
CA LEU A 106 -2.27 -6.43 -11.86
C LEU A 106 -3.64 -6.73 -12.47
N GLU A 107 -4.55 -5.78 -12.38
CA GLU A 107 -5.93 -5.95 -12.79
C GLU A 107 -6.02 -6.25 -14.30
N SER A 108 -6.88 -7.21 -14.62
CA SER A 108 -7.33 -7.44 -15.99
C SER A 108 -8.42 -6.44 -16.32
N VAL A 109 -8.06 -5.41 -17.10
CA VAL A 109 -8.95 -4.36 -17.55
C VAL A 109 -9.52 -4.73 -18.93
N PRO A 110 -10.84 -4.92 -19.08
CA PRO A 110 -11.44 -5.28 -20.37
C PRO A 110 -11.22 -4.21 -21.43
N THR A 111 -10.99 -4.62 -22.68
CA THR A 111 -10.87 -3.69 -23.82
C THR A 111 -12.17 -2.97 -24.12
N THR A 112 -13.31 -3.58 -23.78
CA THR A 112 -14.63 -2.96 -23.91
C THR A 112 -14.94 -2.20 -22.62
N THR A 113 -15.11 -0.89 -22.76
CA THR A 113 -15.46 0.03 -21.68
C THR A 113 -16.98 0.21 -21.59
N SER A 114 -17.50 0.50 -20.39
CA SER A 114 -18.91 0.89 -20.20
C SER A 114 -19.16 2.32 -20.70
N TYR A 115 -18.13 3.16 -20.66
CA TYR A 115 -18.19 4.53 -21.14
C TYR A 115 -16.82 5.02 -21.66
N SER A 116 -16.86 5.88 -22.68
CA SER A 116 -15.70 6.56 -23.27
C SER A 116 -16.00 8.04 -23.46
N CYS A 117 -15.12 8.89 -22.93
CA CYS A 117 -15.20 10.34 -23.12
C CYS A 117 -15.00 10.73 -24.59
N ALA A 118 -14.08 10.06 -25.31
CA ALA A 118 -13.89 10.26 -26.74
C ALA A 118 -15.16 9.95 -27.54
N ALA A 119 -15.88 8.87 -27.19
CA ALA A 119 -17.15 8.51 -27.82
C ALA A 119 -18.26 9.53 -27.51
N GLN A 120 -18.38 9.99 -26.26
CA GLN A 120 -19.34 11.03 -25.88
C GLN A 120 -19.08 12.34 -26.64
N ARG A 121 -17.82 12.79 -26.69
CA ARG A 121 -17.38 13.98 -27.42
C ARG A 121 -17.70 13.89 -28.90
N SER A 122 -17.50 12.73 -29.52
CA SER A 122 -17.87 12.49 -30.92
C SER A 122 -19.38 12.58 -31.14
N THR A 123 -20.18 12.10 -30.18
CA THR A 123 -21.65 12.09 -30.27
C THR A 123 -22.26 13.47 -30.02
N SER A 124 -21.73 14.22 -29.06
CA SER A 124 -22.21 15.55 -28.70
C SER A 124 -21.78 16.63 -29.71
N GLY A 125 -20.67 16.41 -30.42
CA GLY A 125 -20.06 17.40 -31.32
C GLY A 125 -19.35 18.54 -30.58
N VAL A 126 -19.27 18.51 -29.25
CA VAL A 126 -18.65 19.57 -28.45
C VAL A 126 -17.14 19.32 -28.34
N ALA A 127 -16.36 19.98 -29.19
CA ALA A 127 -14.92 19.72 -29.30
C ALA A 127 -14.13 19.94 -27.99
N ALA A 128 -14.60 20.80 -27.09
CA ALA A 128 -13.98 21.09 -25.79
C ALA A 128 -14.44 20.15 -24.65
N GLN A 129 -15.42 19.27 -24.90
CA GLN A 129 -15.95 18.38 -23.86
C GLN A 129 -14.85 17.43 -23.35
N GLY A 130 -14.69 17.39 -22.02
CA GLY A 130 -13.69 16.62 -21.29
C GLY A 130 -12.27 17.21 -21.34
N LYS A 131 -12.04 18.33 -22.03
CA LYS A 131 -10.72 18.97 -22.10
C LYS A 131 -10.53 19.91 -20.91
N ILE A 132 -9.42 19.75 -20.21
CA ILE A 132 -8.87 20.76 -19.30
C ILE A 132 -7.77 21.50 -20.07
N VAL A 133 -7.94 22.77 -20.36
CA VAL A 133 -7.01 23.56 -21.21
C VAL A 133 -6.18 24.58 -20.44
N SER A 134 -6.40 24.71 -19.13
CA SER A 134 -5.60 25.58 -18.29
C SER A 134 -5.62 25.14 -16.83
N ARG A 135 -4.66 25.65 -16.06
CA ARG A 135 -4.65 25.54 -14.59
C ARG A 135 -5.86 26.19 -13.93
N GLY A 136 -6.41 27.26 -14.52
CA GLY A 136 -7.63 27.89 -14.03
C GLY A 136 -8.83 26.95 -14.09
N GLU A 137 -8.97 26.21 -15.19
CA GLU A 137 -9.99 25.18 -15.36
C GLU A 137 -9.78 23.98 -14.45
N GLU A 138 -8.53 23.52 -14.32
CA GLU A 138 -8.20 22.43 -13.41
C GLU A 138 -8.61 22.76 -11.96
N LEU A 139 -8.29 23.97 -11.48
CA LEU A 139 -8.61 24.41 -10.12
C LEU A 139 -10.10 24.69 -9.91
N ALA A 140 -10.84 25.09 -10.94
CA ALA A 140 -12.27 25.34 -10.87
C ALA A 140 -13.08 24.03 -10.87
N GLY A 141 -12.55 22.96 -11.47
CA GLY A 141 -13.22 21.67 -11.59
C GLY A 141 -14.29 21.65 -12.70
N PRO A 142 -15.19 20.64 -12.70
CA PRO A 142 -16.14 20.43 -13.77
C PRO A 142 -17.29 21.42 -13.66
N ASP A 143 -17.62 22.05 -14.79
CA ASP A 143 -18.78 22.92 -14.90
C ASP A 143 -20.10 22.12 -14.77
N THR A 144 -21.20 22.83 -14.62
CA THR A 144 -22.56 22.32 -14.68
C THR A 144 -23.07 22.26 -16.12
N VAL A 145 -24.18 21.55 -16.33
CA VAL A 145 -24.92 21.50 -17.59
C VAL A 145 -26.36 21.94 -17.31
N PRO A 146 -26.80 23.15 -17.70
CA PRO A 146 -26.03 24.21 -18.38
C PRO A 146 -24.99 24.90 -17.48
N SER A 147 -24.00 25.54 -18.10
CA SER A 147 -22.84 26.18 -17.45
C SER A 147 -23.21 27.19 -16.37
N SER A 148 -22.58 27.08 -15.21
CA SER A 148 -22.75 28.00 -14.06
C SER A 148 -21.54 28.09 -13.13
N VAL A 149 -20.51 27.26 -13.30
CA VAL A 149 -19.24 27.30 -12.55
C VAL A 149 -18.26 28.21 -13.28
N PRO A 150 -17.87 29.36 -12.70
CA PRO A 150 -16.89 30.24 -13.31
C PRO A 150 -15.56 29.52 -13.55
N ASN A 151 -15.04 29.63 -14.78
CA ASN A 151 -13.82 28.96 -15.23
C ASN A 151 -13.86 27.42 -15.15
N GLY A 152 -15.02 26.79 -14.93
CA GLY A 152 -15.13 25.33 -14.96
C GLY A 152 -14.92 24.79 -16.38
N TYR A 153 -14.28 23.64 -16.51
CA TYR A 153 -14.19 22.98 -17.82
C TYR A 153 -15.50 22.27 -18.16
N THR A 154 -15.81 22.14 -19.45
CA THR A 154 -16.98 21.36 -19.90
C THR A 154 -16.70 19.87 -19.70
N PRO A 155 -17.39 19.16 -18.79
CA PRO A 155 -17.01 17.79 -18.46
C PRO A 155 -17.55 16.77 -19.45
N CYS A 156 -16.78 15.68 -19.61
CA CYS A 156 -17.35 14.40 -19.98
C CYS A 156 -18.14 13.87 -18.78
N TYR A 157 -19.34 13.33 -18.99
CA TYR A 157 -20.17 12.84 -17.90
C TYR A 157 -20.77 11.47 -18.18
N TYR A 158 -20.81 10.64 -17.14
CA TYR A 158 -21.41 9.31 -17.17
C TYR A 158 -22.43 9.19 -16.03
N GLN A 159 -23.71 9.03 -16.37
CA GLN A 159 -24.74 8.73 -15.38
C GLN A 159 -24.64 7.26 -14.98
N VAL A 160 -24.37 7.00 -13.71
CA VAL A 160 -24.05 5.66 -13.26
C VAL A 160 -25.33 4.79 -13.18
N PRO A 161 -25.38 3.63 -13.87
CA PRO A 161 -26.59 2.83 -13.97
C PRO A 161 -26.92 2.04 -12.69
N SER A 162 -25.92 1.80 -11.85
CA SER A 162 -26.06 1.02 -10.61
C SER A 162 -25.21 1.59 -9.48
N THR A 163 -25.56 1.30 -8.24
CA THR A 163 -24.72 1.67 -7.10
C THR A 163 -23.53 0.72 -7.01
N GLY A 164 -22.31 1.26 -6.90
CA GLY A 164 -21.12 0.45 -6.74
C GLY A 164 -19.82 1.22 -6.93
N ILE A 165 -18.74 0.47 -7.10
CA ILE A 165 -17.39 1.00 -7.33
C ILE A 165 -17.08 0.88 -8.83
N TYR A 166 -16.90 2.03 -9.47
CA TYR A 166 -16.53 2.15 -10.87
C TYR A 166 -15.00 2.24 -10.99
N SER A 167 -14.43 1.62 -12.02
CA SER A 167 -13.01 1.78 -12.33
C SER A 167 -12.83 2.77 -13.46
N ILE A 168 -11.85 3.66 -13.35
CA ILE A 168 -11.60 4.76 -14.30
C ILE A 168 -10.13 4.78 -14.70
N ALA A 169 -9.87 4.90 -16.01
CA ALA A 169 -8.54 5.03 -16.57
C ALA A 169 -8.38 6.38 -17.27
N MET A 170 -7.31 7.09 -16.94
CA MET A 170 -6.84 8.27 -17.67
C MET A 170 -5.82 7.83 -18.71
N ILE A 171 -6.22 7.82 -19.99
CA ILE A 171 -5.39 7.32 -21.08
C ILE A 171 -4.72 8.51 -21.80
N GLY A 172 -3.39 8.50 -21.85
CA GLY A 172 -2.61 9.50 -22.57
C GLY A 172 -2.66 9.34 -24.11
N PRO A 173 -2.11 10.31 -24.87
CA PRO A 173 -2.16 10.33 -26.33
C PRO A 173 -1.63 9.09 -27.06
N SER A 174 -0.73 8.30 -26.44
CA SER A 174 -0.22 7.05 -27.00
C SER A 174 -1.18 5.86 -26.90
N GLY A 175 -2.31 6.02 -26.21
CA GLY A 175 -3.30 4.97 -26.04
C GLY A 175 -2.93 3.95 -24.95
N PRO A 176 -3.78 2.93 -24.73
CA PRO A 176 -3.72 2.07 -23.54
C PRO A 176 -2.67 0.96 -23.59
N SER A 177 -1.93 0.83 -24.69
CA SER A 177 -1.02 -0.31 -24.96
C SER A 177 0.43 0.10 -25.22
N SER A 178 0.79 1.32 -24.82
CA SER A 178 2.15 1.86 -24.97
C SER A 178 2.90 1.82 -23.65
N ASP A 179 4.23 1.89 -23.75
CA ASP A 179 5.16 1.96 -22.63
C ASP A 179 6.17 3.11 -22.80
N ALA A 180 5.84 4.09 -23.63
CA ALA A 180 6.73 5.23 -23.91
C ALA A 180 6.64 6.30 -22.81
N ASP A 181 7.78 6.77 -22.31
CA ASP A 181 7.84 7.86 -21.33
C ASP A 181 7.16 9.14 -21.82
N GLY A 182 6.41 9.82 -20.95
CA GLY A 182 5.81 11.12 -21.25
C GLY A 182 6.81 12.28 -21.30
N GLY A 183 6.53 13.30 -22.10
CA GLY A 183 7.22 14.59 -22.04
C GLY A 183 6.66 15.46 -20.91
N VAL A 184 7.24 15.36 -19.72
CA VAL A 184 6.77 16.05 -18.50
C VAL A 184 7.48 17.39 -18.30
N ALA A 185 6.72 18.48 -18.27
CA ALA A 185 7.23 19.82 -17.93
C ALA A 185 7.50 20.00 -16.43
N ALA A 186 6.71 19.32 -15.61
CA ALA A 186 6.73 19.33 -14.14
C ALA A 186 6.44 20.67 -13.48
N ASP A 187 5.88 21.64 -14.21
CA ASP A 187 5.41 22.88 -13.62
C ASP A 187 4.00 22.72 -13.04
N VAL A 188 3.81 23.20 -11.80
CA VAL A 188 2.51 23.14 -11.13
C VAL A 188 1.44 23.97 -11.86
N GLY A 189 1.88 24.99 -12.61
CA GLY A 189 1.03 25.97 -13.28
C GLY A 189 0.40 25.52 -14.59
N LEU A 190 0.71 24.31 -15.08
CA LEU A 190 0.33 23.85 -16.43
C LEU A 190 0.59 24.90 -17.50
N ALA A 191 1.76 25.54 -17.44
CA ALA A 191 2.14 26.64 -18.33
C ALA A 191 2.77 26.12 -19.64
N SER A 192 3.26 24.88 -19.66
CA SER A 192 3.89 24.31 -20.82
C SER A 192 2.87 23.82 -21.85
N ALA A 193 3.14 24.09 -23.13
CA ALA A 193 2.34 23.54 -24.23
C ALA A 193 2.41 21.99 -24.29
N SER A 194 3.46 21.38 -23.72
CA SER A 194 3.58 19.91 -23.63
C SER A 194 2.46 19.29 -22.79
N ASP A 195 1.91 20.03 -21.84
CA ASP A 195 0.90 19.51 -20.90
C ASP A 195 -0.46 19.29 -21.57
N PHE A 196 -0.63 19.77 -22.81
CA PHE A 196 -1.88 19.73 -23.57
C PHE A 196 -1.73 19.13 -24.97
N ASN A 197 -0.59 18.50 -25.28
CA ASN A 197 -0.30 17.99 -26.62
C ASN A 197 0.20 16.52 -26.62
N ALA A 198 0.58 16.03 -27.80
CA ALA A 198 0.94 14.63 -28.02
C ALA A 198 2.20 14.20 -27.25
N SER A 199 3.02 15.15 -26.77
CA SER A 199 4.18 14.87 -25.94
C SER A 199 3.81 14.22 -24.61
N GLN A 200 2.57 14.31 -24.13
CA GLN A 200 2.16 13.59 -22.91
C GLN A 200 2.29 12.06 -23.03
N LEU A 201 2.23 11.51 -24.25
CA LEU A 201 2.43 10.08 -24.56
C LEU A 201 1.58 9.14 -23.68
N THR A 202 2.17 8.36 -22.76
CA THR A 202 1.41 7.47 -21.84
C THR A 202 0.98 8.15 -20.54
N SER A 203 1.28 9.44 -20.38
CA SER A 203 1.03 10.20 -19.15
C SER A 203 -0.07 11.25 -19.35
N VAL A 204 -0.55 11.83 -18.26
CA VAL A 204 -1.53 12.91 -18.23
C VAL A 204 -1.14 13.94 -17.16
N ALA A 205 -1.01 15.20 -17.56
CA ALA A 205 -0.55 16.28 -16.68
C ALA A 205 -1.64 16.79 -15.72
N GLY A 206 -2.88 16.91 -16.20
CA GLY A 206 -4.03 17.27 -15.37
C GLY A 206 -5.23 16.39 -15.66
N TRP A 207 -5.97 16.01 -14.62
CA TRP A 207 -7.11 15.13 -14.70
C TRP A 207 -8.09 15.36 -13.53
N ASP A 208 -9.35 15.00 -13.73
CA ASP A 208 -10.41 15.14 -12.74
C ASP A 208 -11.42 13.99 -12.88
N VAL A 209 -11.89 13.49 -11.72
CA VAL A 209 -13.03 12.58 -11.58
C VAL A 209 -13.87 13.03 -10.39
N THR A 210 -14.97 13.71 -10.67
CA THR A 210 -15.88 14.25 -9.66
C THR A 210 -17.19 13.47 -9.62
N VAL A 211 -17.64 13.04 -8.43
CA VAL A 211 -18.96 12.42 -8.23
C VAL A 211 -19.98 13.51 -7.88
N ARG A 212 -21.12 13.58 -8.58
CA ARG A 212 -22.15 14.61 -8.37
C ARG A 212 -23.56 14.05 -8.56
N ASP A 213 -24.53 14.45 -7.75
CA ASP A 213 -25.90 13.96 -7.90
C ASP A 213 -26.60 14.55 -9.14
N SER A 214 -26.27 15.80 -9.50
CA SER A 214 -26.93 16.54 -10.57
C SER A 214 -25.92 17.25 -11.46
N LEU A 215 -26.06 17.11 -12.78
CA LEU A 215 -25.26 17.90 -13.73
C LEU A 215 -25.54 19.40 -13.63
N ALA A 216 -26.73 19.81 -13.18
CA ALA A 216 -27.12 21.22 -13.16
C ALA A 216 -26.75 21.95 -11.86
N ASP A 217 -26.26 21.24 -10.83
CA ASP A 217 -26.00 21.81 -9.51
C ASP A 217 -24.67 21.32 -8.93
N ALA A 218 -23.65 22.17 -9.00
CA ALA A 218 -22.31 21.87 -8.46
C ALA A 218 -22.28 21.65 -6.95
N THR A 219 -23.27 22.16 -6.19
CA THR A 219 -23.34 21.96 -4.73
C THR A 219 -23.66 20.52 -4.33
N THR A 220 -24.10 19.70 -5.29
CA THR A 220 -24.37 18.26 -5.10
C THR A 220 -23.13 17.38 -5.28
N THR A 221 -21.93 17.98 -5.30
CA THR A 221 -20.66 17.25 -5.37
C THR A 221 -20.43 16.41 -4.12
N ARG A 222 -19.89 15.20 -4.29
CA ARG A 222 -19.72 14.18 -3.25
C ARG A 222 -18.22 13.85 -3.06
N PRO A 223 -17.47 14.67 -2.30
CA PRO A 223 -16.03 14.47 -2.09
C PRO A 223 -15.73 13.20 -1.30
N GLY A 224 -14.47 12.75 -1.33
CA GLY A 224 -13.99 11.61 -0.55
C GLY A 224 -14.40 10.25 -1.12
N ARG A 225 -14.85 10.19 -2.37
CA ARG A 225 -15.31 8.95 -3.03
C ARG A 225 -14.33 8.39 -4.05
N LEU A 226 -13.32 9.17 -4.44
CA LEU A 226 -12.29 8.80 -5.39
C LEU A 226 -11.03 8.31 -4.66
N TYR A 227 -10.50 7.18 -5.10
CA TYR A 227 -9.29 6.58 -4.57
C TYR A 227 -8.56 5.75 -5.62
N THR A 228 -7.36 5.30 -5.29
CA THR A 228 -6.62 4.29 -6.05
C THR A 228 -5.89 3.36 -5.10
N PHE A 229 -5.52 2.17 -5.57
CA PHE A 229 -4.61 1.29 -4.82
C PHE A 229 -3.14 1.48 -5.22
N THR A 230 -2.86 2.14 -6.35
CA THR A 230 -1.51 2.33 -6.86
C THR A 230 -1.40 3.64 -7.60
N LEU A 231 -0.46 4.48 -7.19
CA LEU A 231 -0.12 5.71 -7.88
C LEU A 231 1.19 5.49 -8.64
N ALA A 232 1.09 5.49 -9.97
CA ALA A 232 2.24 5.55 -10.87
C ALA A 232 2.35 6.97 -11.42
N LEU A 233 3.47 7.62 -11.10
CA LEU A 233 3.67 9.03 -11.33
C LEU A 233 5.03 9.29 -11.96
N PHE A 234 5.13 10.36 -12.74
CA PHE A 234 6.33 10.72 -13.49
C PHE A 234 6.58 12.22 -13.46
N THR A 235 7.72 12.65 -12.92
CA THR A 235 8.18 14.05 -12.93
C THR A 235 9.02 14.34 -14.17
N GLY A 236 9.50 13.33 -14.90
CA GLY A 236 10.38 13.49 -16.07
C GLY A 236 11.85 13.77 -15.73
N GLY A 237 12.23 13.72 -14.45
CA GLY A 237 13.61 13.82 -13.99
C GLY A 237 13.70 14.24 -12.52
N ASN A 238 14.89 14.14 -11.93
CA ASN A 238 15.13 14.57 -10.55
C ASN A 238 15.41 16.08 -10.42
N GLY A 239 15.54 16.57 -9.20
CA GLY A 239 15.50 18.00 -8.87
C GLY A 239 14.09 18.59 -8.99
N ARG A 240 13.07 17.73 -8.89
CA ARG A 240 11.65 18.00 -9.05
C ARG A 240 10.89 17.35 -7.88
N PRO A 241 11.00 17.92 -6.65
CA PRO A 241 10.28 17.38 -5.51
C PRO A 241 8.76 17.46 -5.71
N ALA A 242 8.07 16.39 -5.36
CA ALA A 242 6.62 16.24 -5.38
C ALA A 242 6.09 16.19 -3.94
N ASP A 243 5.10 17.03 -3.64
CA ASP A 243 4.45 17.16 -2.33
C ASP A 243 2.98 16.74 -2.46
N LEU A 244 2.74 15.43 -2.46
CA LEU A 244 1.39 14.87 -2.63
C LEU A 244 0.81 14.47 -1.28
N ILE A 245 -0.48 14.75 -1.09
CA ILE A 245 -1.22 14.32 0.09
C ILE A 245 -2.24 13.26 -0.34
N ASN A 246 -2.22 12.13 0.36
CA ASN A 246 -3.20 11.05 0.20
C ASN A 246 -3.69 10.56 1.57
N TYR A 247 -4.85 9.91 1.58
CA TYR A 247 -5.47 9.34 2.76
C TYR A 247 -5.57 7.83 2.60
N VAL A 248 -4.68 7.10 3.26
CA VAL A 248 -4.63 5.64 3.23
C VAL A 248 -5.57 5.07 4.28
N VAL A 249 -6.36 4.06 3.90
CA VAL A 249 -7.31 3.42 4.82
C VAL A 249 -7.07 1.92 4.89
N THR A 250 -6.82 1.40 6.08
CA THR A 250 -6.61 -0.03 6.29
C THR A 250 -7.95 -0.79 6.36
N PRO A 251 -7.99 -2.11 6.05
CA PRO A 251 -9.21 -2.91 6.08
C PRO A 251 -9.93 -2.95 7.44
N ASP A 252 -9.19 -2.73 8.54
CA ASP A 252 -9.70 -2.67 9.91
C ASP A 252 -10.08 -1.24 10.36
N GLY A 253 -10.07 -0.26 9.45
CA GLY A 253 -10.69 1.05 9.63
C GLY A 253 -9.75 2.18 10.10
N TYR A 254 -8.44 1.94 10.18
CA TYR A 254 -7.47 3.00 10.50
C TYR A 254 -7.26 3.91 9.30
N ARG A 255 -7.07 5.21 9.55
CA ARG A 255 -6.92 6.24 8.52
C ARG A 255 -5.64 7.00 8.75
N TYR A 256 -4.79 7.01 7.74
CA TYR A 256 -3.50 7.69 7.75
C TYR A 256 -3.53 8.81 6.71
N LYS A 257 -3.21 10.03 7.12
CA LYS A 257 -2.78 11.07 6.18
C LYS A 257 -1.32 10.81 5.86
N VAL A 258 -1.00 10.75 4.57
CA VAL A 258 0.36 10.61 4.05
C VAL A 258 0.67 11.87 3.27
N ASP A 259 1.77 12.50 3.61
CA ASP A 259 2.31 13.68 2.95
C ASP A 259 3.70 13.30 2.44
N ASP A 260 3.88 13.26 1.13
CA ASP A 260 5.13 12.81 0.50
C ASP A 260 6.34 13.66 0.96
N HIS A 261 6.10 14.92 1.35
CA HIS A 261 7.05 15.80 2.01
C HIS A 261 8.42 15.81 1.32
N GLY A 262 8.43 16.26 0.07
CA GLY A 262 9.64 16.58 -0.69
C GLY A 262 10.34 15.38 -1.34
N MET A 263 9.64 14.27 -1.56
CA MET A 263 10.17 13.17 -2.39
C MET A 263 10.51 13.69 -3.78
N ASP A 264 11.71 13.39 -4.27
CA ASP A 264 12.19 13.81 -5.59
C ASP A 264 12.52 12.58 -6.47
N PRO A 265 11.47 11.91 -6.97
CA PRO A 265 11.58 10.80 -7.91
C PRO A 265 11.74 11.29 -9.35
N ASN A 266 12.22 10.42 -10.26
CA ASN A 266 12.03 10.56 -11.70
C ASN A 266 10.70 9.93 -12.15
N GLY A 267 10.57 8.61 -12.02
CA GLY A 267 9.35 7.87 -12.28
C GLY A 267 9.19 6.76 -11.26
N TRP A 268 8.11 6.78 -10.51
CA TRP A 268 7.99 5.95 -9.31
C TRP A 268 6.58 5.36 -9.18
N ILE A 269 6.50 4.37 -8.30
CA ILE A 269 5.24 3.84 -7.83
C ILE A 269 5.19 3.96 -6.32
N GLN A 270 4.07 4.46 -5.80
CA GLN A 270 3.71 4.35 -4.40
C GLN A 270 2.39 3.61 -4.24
N TYR A 271 2.33 2.77 -3.22
CA TYR A 271 1.13 2.03 -2.87
C TYR A 271 1.16 1.65 -1.40
N ALA A 272 0.05 1.11 -0.91
CA ALA A 272 -0.13 0.78 0.49
C ALA A 272 -0.52 -0.68 0.66
N ASN A 273 0.11 -1.37 1.60
CA ASN A 273 -0.22 -2.74 1.96
C ASN A 273 0.14 -3.06 3.42
N ARG A 274 -0.22 -4.26 3.88
CA ARG A 274 -0.05 -4.69 5.28
C ARG A 274 1.36 -5.19 5.64
N LEU A 275 2.18 -5.57 4.66
CA LEU A 275 3.39 -6.38 4.88
C LEU A 275 4.68 -5.75 4.31
N GLY A 276 4.58 -4.68 3.52
CA GLY A 276 5.69 -4.03 2.83
C GLY A 276 6.29 -4.96 1.77
N PHE A 277 7.47 -5.48 2.08
CA PHE A 277 8.12 -6.54 1.33
C PHE A 277 8.16 -7.83 2.14
N LEU A 278 8.32 -8.96 1.45
CA LEU A 278 8.36 -10.28 2.04
C LEU A 278 9.72 -10.92 1.79
N ASP A 279 10.15 -11.71 2.77
CA ASP A 279 11.19 -12.70 2.58
C ASP A 279 10.83 -13.69 1.44
N PRO A 280 11.82 -14.41 0.86
CA PRO A 280 11.58 -15.35 -0.24
C PRO A 280 10.66 -16.53 0.12
N ASP A 281 10.36 -16.75 1.42
CA ASP A 281 9.39 -17.72 1.87
C ASP A 281 7.93 -17.34 1.55
N GLY A 282 7.70 -16.09 1.10
CA GLY A 282 6.40 -15.53 0.73
C GLY A 282 5.45 -15.32 1.91
N LYS A 283 5.94 -15.35 3.15
CA LYS A 283 5.13 -15.32 4.37
C LYS A 283 5.64 -14.34 5.42
N THR A 284 6.96 -14.20 5.53
CA THR A 284 7.61 -13.43 6.58
C THR A 284 7.75 -11.98 6.12
N PRO A 285 7.12 -11.00 6.81
CA PRO A 285 7.30 -9.58 6.51
C PRO A 285 8.76 -9.20 6.73
N LEU A 286 9.32 -8.50 5.76
CA LEU A 286 10.74 -8.25 5.68
C LEU A 286 11.18 -7.14 6.64
N TYR A 287 10.38 -6.06 6.76
CA TYR A 287 10.72 -4.86 7.54
C TYR A 287 12.10 -4.26 7.19
N HIS A 288 12.48 -4.35 5.91
CA HIS A 288 13.67 -3.76 5.32
C HIS A 288 13.37 -3.36 3.88
N ASP A 289 14.23 -2.55 3.29
CA ASP A 289 14.14 -2.18 1.88
C ASP A 289 14.47 -3.33 0.92
N ALA A 290 13.96 -3.25 -0.31
CA ALA A 290 14.28 -4.13 -1.41
C ALA A 290 15.27 -3.47 -2.39
N VAL A 291 16.22 -4.25 -2.91
CA VAL A 291 17.25 -3.75 -3.84
C VAL A 291 17.20 -4.52 -5.16
N ALA A 292 17.24 -3.82 -6.29
CA ALA A 292 17.34 -4.47 -7.59
C ALA A 292 18.69 -5.20 -7.78
N VAL A 293 18.70 -6.21 -8.64
CA VAL A 293 19.94 -6.88 -9.06
C VAL A 293 20.71 -6.03 -10.08
N ASN A 294 22.04 -6.19 -10.12
CA ASN A 294 22.92 -5.45 -11.04
C ASN A 294 22.80 -5.86 -12.54
N SER A 295 21.84 -6.69 -12.91
CA SER A 295 21.66 -7.22 -14.27
C SER A 295 20.20 -7.14 -14.72
N GLY A 296 19.92 -6.50 -15.86
CA GLY A 296 18.56 -6.31 -16.38
C GLY A 296 18.25 -4.84 -16.66
N HIS A 297 16.98 -4.45 -16.65
CA HIS A 297 16.54 -3.06 -16.62
C HIS A 297 16.22 -2.70 -15.15
N PRO A 298 17.24 -2.31 -14.35
CA PRO A 298 17.13 -2.29 -12.89
C PRO A 298 16.29 -1.11 -12.35
N ALA A 299 15.99 -0.12 -13.19
CA ALA A 299 15.08 1.00 -12.91
C ALA A 299 13.63 0.57 -12.61
N GLN A 300 13.20 -0.54 -13.21
CA GLN A 300 11.86 -1.07 -12.98
C GLN A 300 11.84 -2.14 -11.89
N LEU A 301 12.98 -2.39 -11.24
CA LEU A 301 13.12 -3.45 -10.23
C LEU A 301 12.56 -4.80 -10.72
N THR A 302 12.80 -5.15 -11.97
CA THR A 302 12.27 -6.40 -12.59
C THR A 302 12.91 -7.67 -12.01
N SER A 303 14.01 -7.54 -11.28
CA SER A 303 14.68 -8.63 -10.56
C SER A 303 15.27 -8.10 -9.27
N ILE A 304 15.03 -8.79 -8.16
CA ILE A 304 15.31 -8.31 -6.79
C ILE A 304 16.37 -9.19 -6.12
N GLN A 305 17.31 -8.56 -5.41
CA GLN A 305 18.33 -9.26 -4.63
C GLN A 305 17.70 -10.11 -3.52
N GLY A 306 18.39 -11.19 -3.16
CA GLY A 306 17.95 -12.10 -2.09
C GLY A 306 16.68 -12.90 -2.39
N GLY A 307 15.99 -12.65 -3.52
CA GLY A 307 14.68 -13.24 -3.81
C GLY A 307 13.53 -12.57 -3.07
N VAL A 308 13.73 -11.35 -2.56
CA VAL A 308 12.69 -10.56 -1.87
C VAL A 308 11.48 -10.36 -2.77
N ILE A 309 10.30 -10.48 -2.18
CA ILE A 309 9.02 -10.41 -2.87
C ILE A 309 8.31 -9.10 -2.50
N PHE A 310 7.80 -8.40 -3.49
CA PHE A 310 6.96 -7.22 -3.26
C PHE A 310 5.57 -7.69 -2.86
N ALA A 311 5.11 -7.37 -1.63
CA ALA A 311 3.72 -7.58 -1.30
C ALA A 311 2.87 -6.67 -2.20
N ARG A 312 1.70 -7.16 -2.59
CA ARG A 312 0.83 -6.43 -3.54
C ARG A 312 0.11 -5.28 -2.84
N PRO A 313 -0.32 -4.26 -3.59
CA PRO A 313 -1.20 -3.23 -3.06
C PRO A 313 -2.48 -3.85 -2.49
N GLU A 314 -2.89 -3.35 -1.34
CA GLU A 314 -4.05 -3.85 -0.59
C GLU A 314 -4.97 -2.71 -0.14
N PHE A 315 -4.42 -1.54 0.17
CA PHE A 315 -5.17 -0.47 0.83
C PHE A 315 -5.52 0.67 -0.14
N PRO A 316 -6.77 1.18 -0.11
CA PRO A 316 -7.16 2.34 -0.89
C PRO A 316 -6.46 3.61 -0.38
N MET A 317 -5.98 4.42 -1.30
CA MET A 317 -5.42 5.74 -1.11
C MET A 317 -6.39 6.76 -1.72
N PHE A 318 -7.10 7.49 -0.87
CA PHE A 318 -8.03 8.53 -1.28
C PHE A 318 -7.31 9.85 -1.48
N PHE A 319 -7.75 10.64 -2.46
CA PHE A 319 -7.20 11.98 -2.72
C PHE A 319 -7.76 13.04 -1.76
N GLU A 320 -8.91 12.75 -1.14
CA GLU A 320 -9.59 13.57 -0.15
C GLU A 320 -9.89 12.71 1.09
N PRO A 321 -10.20 13.31 2.26
CA PRO A 321 -10.67 12.54 3.40
C PRO A 321 -11.82 11.59 3.00
N PRO A 322 -11.73 10.29 3.29
CA PRO A 322 -12.65 9.29 2.74
C PRO A 322 -14.07 9.47 3.25
N ALA A 323 -15.04 9.45 2.33
CA ALA A 323 -16.45 9.51 2.65
C ALA A 323 -16.93 8.21 3.30
N PRO A 324 -17.78 8.25 4.36
CA PRO A 324 -18.31 7.05 4.99
C PRO A 324 -19.00 6.07 4.03
N ALA A 325 -19.66 6.59 3.00
CA ALA A 325 -20.33 5.76 2.00
C ALA A 325 -19.33 4.94 1.15
N ALA A 326 -18.19 5.54 0.77
CA ALA A 326 -17.15 4.84 0.04
C ALA A 326 -16.47 3.76 0.90
N LEU A 327 -16.20 4.06 2.17
CA LEU A 327 -15.68 3.07 3.13
C LEU A 327 -16.65 1.90 3.33
N THR A 328 -17.95 2.19 3.47
CA THR A 328 -18.98 1.16 3.60
C THR A 328 -19.05 0.27 2.35
N ALA A 329 -18.97 0.86 1.16
CA ALA A 329 -18.96 0.13 -0.11
C ALA A 329 -17.73 -0.78 -0.26
N LEU A 330 -16.60 -0.38 0.32
CA LEU A 330 -15.36 -1.17 0.39
C LEU A 330 -15.39 -2.24 1.51
N GLY A 331 -16.44 -2.28 2.34
CA GLY A 331 -16.51 -3.18 3.50
C GLY A 331 -15.58 -2.77 4.64
N ILE A 332 -15.11 -1.52 4.67
CA ILE A 332 -14.18 -0.99 5.67
C ILE A 332 -14.98 -0.40 6.85
N PRO A 333 -14.68 -0.78 8.10
CA PRO A 333 -15.31 -0.20 9.28
C PRO A 333 -15.10 1.33 9.38
N LEU A 334 -16.14 2.04 9.84
CA LEU A 334 -16.05 3.50 10.03
C LEU A 334 -15.25 3.91 11.27
N ALA A 335 -15.06 3.00 12.22
CA ALA A 335 -14.24 3.17 13.40
C ALA A 335 -13.20 2.04 13.45
N PRO A 336 -11.94 2.34 13.80
CA PRO A 336 -10.91 1.32 13.87
C PRO A 336 -11.11 0.41 15.08
N THR A 337 -10.73 -0.85 14.92
CA THR A 337 -10.79 -1.85 15.99
C THR A 337 -9.44 -1.92 16.71
N ALA A 338 -9.41 -1.65 18.02
CA ALA A 338 -8.19 -1.79 18.78
C ALA A 338 -7.70 -3.26 18.80
N PRO A 339 -6.44 -3.55 18.43
CA PRO A 339 -5.86 -4.89 18.49
C PRO A 339 -5.79 -5.38 19.94
N GLN A 340 -6.02 -6.67 20.18
CA GLN A 340 -5.88 -7.32 21.48
C GLN A 340 -5.33 -8.74 21.31
N VAL A 341 -4.49 -9.15 22.26
CA VAL A 341 -3.99 -10.53 22.39
C VAL A 341 -4.57 -11.13 23.67
N SER A 342 -5.04 -12.37 23.62
CA SER A 342 -5.52 -13.10 24.81
C SER A 342 -5.12 -14.58 24.75
N SER A 343 -5.41 -15.34 25.81
CA SER A 343 -5.12 -16.78 25.91
C SER A 343 -3.66 -17.16 25.62
N LEU A 344 -2.72 -16.27 25.97
CA LEU A 344 -1.30 -16.46 25.70
C LEU A 344 -0.72 -17.60 26.52
N THR A 345 -0.11 -18.57 25.84
CA THR A 345 0.58 -19.69 26.46
C THR A 345 1.83 -20.07 25.65
N PHE A 346 2.83 -20.62 26.34
CA PHE A 346 3.97 -21.29 25.72
C PHE A 346 3.98 -22.77 26.10
N ARG A 347 4.19 -23.64 25.11
CA ARG A 347 4.30 -25.08 25.28
C ARG A 347 5.56 -25.59 24.60
N GLY A 348 6.51 -26.09 25.38
CA GLY A 348 7.62 -26.85 24.84
C GLY A 348 7.17 -28.19 24.27
N ILE A 349 8.03 -28.80 23.44
CA ILE A 349 7.71 -30.07 22.76
C ILE A 349 7.30 -31.16 23.75
N LYS A 350 8.02 -31.26 24.87
CA LYS A 350 7.86 -32.33 25.86
C LYS A 350 7.18 -31.88 27.17
N ARG A 351 7.16 -30.58 27.46
CA ARG A 351 6.65 -30.03 28.73
C ARG A 351 5.95 -28.68 28.51
N PRO A 352 4.83 -28.40 29.20
CA PRO A 352 4.28 -27.05 29.28
C PRO A 352 5.32 -26.06 29.82
N ALA A 353 5.34 -24.82 29.30
CA ALA A 353 6.21 -23.72 29.75
C ALA A 353 7.74 -23.93 29.71
N VAL A 354 8.25 -25.12 29.35
CA VAL A 354 9.69 -25.43 29.31
C VAL A 354 10.12 -25.79 27.89
N ALA A 355 10.92 -24.94 27.26
CA ALA A 355 11.54 -25.21 25.98
C ALA A 355 12.57 -26.33 26.13
N SER A 356 12.58 -27.27 25.18
CA SER A 356 13.64 -28.28 25.15
C SER A 356 14.91 -27.64 24.59
N PRO A 357 16.10 -27.93 25.14
CA PRO A 357 17.35 -27.42 24.60
C PRO A 357 17.43 -27.78 23.12
N GLN A 358 17.82 -26.82 22.31
CA GLN A 358 18.00 -26.98 20.87
C GLN A 358 16.74 -27.29 20.04
N SER A 359 15.54 -27.23 20.62
CA SER A 359 14.30 -27.56 19.90
C SER A 359 13.13 -26.60 20.18
N GLY A 360 13.24 -25.70 21.16
CA GLY A 360 12.24 -24.68 21.42
C GLY A 360 10.87 -25.21 21.82
N GLY A 361 9.82 -24.71 21.17
CA GLY A 361 8.42 -25.00 21.48
C GLY A 361 7.43 -24.25 20.59
N SER A 362 6.21 -24.05 21.08
CA SER A 362 5.17 -23.27 20.39
C SER A 362 4.48 -22.29 21.31
N PHE A 363 4.28 -21.08 20.83
CA PHE A 363 3.39 -20.09 21.40
C PHE A 363 1.97 -20.32 20.88
N SER A 364 0.97 -20.08 21.71
CA SER A 364 -0.44 -20.06 21.33
C SER A 364 -1.10 -18.86 21.97
N PHE A 365 -1.90 -18.14 21.19
CA PHE A 365 -2.62 -16.95 21.63
C PHE A 365 -3.85 -16.73 20.75
N THR A 366 -4.75 -15.85 21.13
CA THR A 366 -5.91 -15.44 20.34
C THR A 366 -5.75 -13.97 19.98
N SER A 367 -5.86 -13.66 18.68
CA SER A 367 -5.90 -12.27 18.19
C SER A 367 -7.34 -11.80 18.05
N SER A 368 -7.65 -10.55 18.41
CA SER A 368 -8.97 -9.94 18.14
C SER A 368 -9.13 -9.47 16.69
N VAL A 369 -8.02 -9.25 15.97
CA VAL A 369 -7.99 -8.68 14.62
C VAL A 369 -7.08 -9.49 13.70
N THR A 370 -7.25 -9.31 12.39
CA THR A 370 -6.24 -9.71 11.41
C THR A 370 -5.14 -8.65 11.39
N GLY A 371 -3.86 -9.06 11.44
CA GLY A 371 -2.72 -8.14 11.53
C GLY A 371 -1.39 -8.89 11.51
N VAL A 372 -0.28 -8.22 11.84
CA VAL A 372 1.01 -8.88 12.07
C VAL A 372 1.22 -9.06 13.57
N TYR A 373 1.60 -10.27 13.98
CA TYR A 373 2.01 -10.50 15.35
C TYR A 373 3.51 -10.29 15.49
N GLN A 374 3.94 -9.90 16.69
CA GLN A 374 5.34 -9.89 17.08
C GLN A 374 5.49 -10.58 18.43
N ILE A 375 6.33 -11.61 18.48
CA ILE A 375 6.77 -12.25 19.72
C ILE A 375 8.23 -11.89 19.91
N VAL A 376 8.58 -11.26 21.05
CA VAL A 376 9.97 -11.00 21.44
C VAL A 376 10.28 -11.79 22.70
N ILE A 377 11.23 -12.71 22.63
CA ILE A 377 11.81 -13.41 23.79
C ILE A 377 13.06 -12.63 24.20
N SER A 378 13.07 -12.09 25.42
CA SER A 378 14.18 -11.29 25.94
C SER A 378 15.21 -12.18 26.62
N HIS A 379 16.48 -12.04 26.24
CA HIS A 379 17.58 -12.83 26.81
C HIS A 379 17.84 -12.49 28.29
N ASP A 380 17.86 -11.19 28.62
CA ASP A 380 18.20 -10.68 29.95
C ASP A 380 16.96 -10.32 30.80
N GLY A 381 15.80 -10.25 30.16
CA GLY A 381 14.51 -9.92 30.77
C GLY A 381 14.22 -8.42 30.93
N VAL A 382 15.12 -7.56 30.45
CA VAL A 382 15.00 -6.10 30.51
C VAL A 382 14.90 -5.52 29.10
N ASN A 383 15.76 -5.98 28.18
CA ASN A 383 15.81 -5.50 26.82
C ASN A 383 14.87 -6.32 25.91
N PHE A 384 13.89 -5.65 25.31
CA PHE A 384 12.94 -6.22 24.34
C PHE A 384 13.10 -5.66 22.92
N ASP A 385 14.28 -5.10 22.61
CA ASP A 385 14.64 -4.70 21.25
C ASP A 385 14.59 -5.94 20.33
N PRO A 386 13.74 -5.94 19.28
CA PRO A 386 13.62 -7.06 18.36
C PRO A 386 14.86 -7.26 17.47
N THR A 387 15.77 -6.28 17.40
CA THR A 387 17.01 -6.31 16.61
C THR A 387 18.22 -6.77 17.42
N ASN A 388 18.11 -6.90 18.74
CA ASN A 388 19.21 -7.39 19.58
C ASN A 388 19.56 -8.85 19.18
N PRO A 389 20.82 -9.16 18.82
CA PRO A 389 21.23 -10.51 18.41
C PRO A 389 20.97 -11.62 19.44
N GLN A 390 20.95 -11.28 20.73
CA GLN A 390 20.72 -12.23 21.83
C GLN A 390 19.24 -12.49 22.10
N ASN A 391 18.36 -11.58 21.69
CA ASN A 391 16.91 -11.77 21.78
C ASN A 391 16.43 -12.70 20.67
N ARG A 392 15.16 -13.12 20.73
CA ARG A 392 14.48 -13.75 19.60
C ARG A 392 13.25 -12.96 19.21
N VAL A 393 13.15 -12.58 17.93
CA VAL A 393 11.92 -12.08 17.32
C VAL A 393 11.27 -13.16 16.45
N LEU A 394 9.95 -13.31 16.57
CA LEU A 394 9.11 -14.08 15.65
C LEU A 394 7.99 -13.15 15.16
N ARG A 395 7.86 -13.01 13.84
CA ARG A 395 6.84 -12.19 13.20
C ARG A 395 6.11 -13.00 12.14
N GLY A 396 4.88 -12.60 11.87
CA GLY A 396 4.06 -13.24 10.84
C GLY A 396 2.65 -12.69 10.83
N SER A 397 1.90 -13.02 9.77
CA SER A 397 0.48 -12.68 9.70
C SER A 397 -0.34 -13.52 10.68
N ALA A 398 -1.28 -12.89 11.37
CA ALA A 398 -2.33 -13.53 12.14
C ALA A 398 -3.70 -13.12 11.58
N VAL A 399 -4.65 -14.05 11.62
CA VAL A 399 -6.08 -13.75 11.44
C VAL A 399 -6.74 -13.55 12.79
N ALA A 400 -7.93 -12.92 12.81
CA ALA A 400 -8.74 -12.92 14.03
C ALA A 400 -9.02 -14.36 14.50
N GLY A 401 -8.84 -14.63 15.78
CA GLY A 401 -8.99 -15.96 16.38
C GLY A 401 -7.66 -16.60 16.83
N PRO A 402 -7.67 -17.93 17.10
CA PRO A 402 -6.53 -18.65 17.64
C PRO A 402 -5.34 -18.71 16.68
N GLN A 403 -4.16 -18.46 17.21
CA GLN A 403 -2.87 -18.47 16.53
C GLN A 403 -1.92 -19.46 17.21
N LYS A 404 -1.05 -20.09 16.43
CA LYS A 404 0.01 -20.97 16.91
C LYS A 404 1.31 -20.72 16.15
N VAL A 405 2.36 -20.39 16.88
CA VAL A 405 3.66 -20.00 16.32
C VAL A 405 4.73 -20.92 16.85
N ALA A 406 5.48 -21.58 15.95
CA ALA A 406 6.61 -22.43 16.32
C ALA A 406 7.87 -21.60 16.57
N TRP A 407 8.70 -22.06 17.50
CA TRP A 407 10.02 -21.53 17.78
C TRP A 407 11.01 -22.69 17.93
N ASP A 408 12.17 -22.57 17.30
CA ASP A 408 13.19 -23.61 17.22
C ASP A 408 14.20 -23.59 18.37
N GLY A 409 14.08 -22.64 19.31
CA GLY A 409 14.99 -22.50 20.44
C GLY A 409 16.12 -21.50 20.20
N LYS A 410 16.21 -20.88 19.01
CA LYS A 410 17.29 -19.97 18.65
C LYS A 410 17.00 -18.51 18.98
N ASP A 411 18.05 -17.72 19.14
CA ASP A 411 18.04 -16.27 19.15
C ASP A 411 18.08 -15.69 17.72
N ASN A 412 18.28 -14.38 17.60
CA ASN A 412 18.37 -13.66 16.34
C ASN A 412 19.70 -13.89 15.62
N SER A 413 20.76 -14.25 16.34
CA SER A 413 22.07 -14.64 15.78
C SER A 413 22.09 -16.07 15.22
N GLY A 414 21.05 -16.86 15.49
CA GLY A 414 20.95 -18.27 15.12
C GLY A 414 21.60 -19.22 16.13
N ALA A 415 22.07 -18.72 17.27
CA ALA A 415 22.53 -19.53 18.39
C ALA A 415 21.35 -19.99 19.25
N TYR A 416 21.47 -21.13 19.91
CA TYR A 416 20.43 -21.60 20.83
C TYR A 416 20.44 -20.80 22.12
N LEU A 417 19.27 -20.42 22.64
CA LEU A 417 19.17 -19.79 23.95
C LEU A 417 19.75 -20.72 25.03
N PRO A 418 20.59 -20.20 25.93
CA PRO A 418 21.27 -21.04 26.92
C PRO A 418 20.31 -21.61 27.96
N ILE A 419 20.73 -22.69 28.60
CA ILE A 419 20.04 -23.21 29.78
C ILE A 419 20.37 -22.29 30.95
N LYS A 420 19.35 -21.79 31.63
CA LYS A 420 19.51 -21.02 32.88
C LYS A 420 18.32 -21.27 33.81
N SER A 421 18.55 -21.11 35.11
CA SER A 421 17.51 -21.30 36.14
C SER A 421 16.45 -20.19 36.12
N ALA A 422 16.81 -18.99 35.65
CA ALA A 422 15.90 -17.88 35.48
C ALA A 422 15.01 -18.06 34.23
N ALA A 423 13.77 -17.60 34.29
CA ALA A 423 12.91 -17.57 33.12
C ALA A 423 13.40 -16.56 32.08
N TYR A 424 13.10 -16.84 30.82
CA TYR A 424 13.11 -15.90 29.72
C TYR A 424 11.71 -15.28 29.61
N PRO A 425 11.55 -13.98 29.93
CA PRO A 425 10.28 -13.32 29.69
C PRO A 425 10.12 -13.06 28.20
N TYR A 426 8.89 -13.13 27.73
CA TYR A 426 8.52 -12.82 26.36
C TYR A 426 7.31 -11.89 26.31
N ARG A 427 7.23 -11.13 25.22
CA ARG A 427 6.13 -10.22 24.89
C ARG A 427 5.47 -10.67 23.62
N VAL A 428 4.14 -10.68 23.58
CA VAL A 428 3.36 -10.89 22.37
C VAL A 428 2.47 -9.68 22.12
N GLY A 429 2.64 -9.07 20.95
CA GLY A 429 1.80 -8.00 20.43
C GLY A 429 1.15 -8.39 19.12
N ILE A 430 0.05 -7.72 18.80
CA ILE A 430 -0.57 -7.72 17.46
C ILE A 430 -0.71 -6.27 17.02
N HIS A 431 -0.29 -6.00 15.78
CA HIS A 431 -0.37 -4.69 15.16
C HIS A 431 -1.73 -4.54 14.46
N GLY A 432 -2.52 -3.55 14.88
CA GLY A 432 -3.73 -3.10 14.20
C GLY A 432 -3.42 -1.88 13.34
N GLY A 433 -4.15 -1.72 12.23
CA GLY A 433 -3.90 -0.64 11.28
C GLY A 433 -2.49 -0.65 10.70
N GLU A 434 -1.81 -1.80 10.70
CA GLU A 434 -0.44 -1.83 10.19
C GLU A 434 -0.42 -1.50 8.70
N TYR A 435 0.39 -0.50 8.41
CA TYR A 435 0.50 0.12 7.12
C TYR A 435 1.96 0.24 6.74
N HIS A 436 2.31 -0.37 5.63
CA HIS A 436 3.55 -0.18 4.92
C HIS A 436 3.33 0.68 3.69
N LEU A 437 4.25 1.61 3.46
CA LEU A 437 4.31 2.51 2.32
C LEU A 437 5.55 2.20 1.47
N PRO A 438 5.49 1.15 0.62
CA PRO A 438 6.48 1.00 -0.43
C PRO A 438 6.47 2.21 -1.37
N PHE A 439 7.59 2.91 -1.43
CA PHE A 439 7.88 3.87 -2.50
C PHE A 439 9.05 3.32 -3.31
N VAL A 440 8.77 3.11 -4.60
CA VAL A 440 9.62 2.32 -5.49
C VAL A 440 10.27 3.23 -6.50
N ASP A 441 11.61 3.26 -6.47
CA ASP A 441 12.45 4.07 -7.34
C ASP A 441 12.31 5.59 -7.09
N VAL A 442 12.35 5.99 -5.81
CA VAL A 442 12.44 7.40 -5.40
C VAL A 442 13.89 7.72 -5.09
N GLU A 443 14.58 8.45 -5.96
CA GLU A 443 16.04 8.58 -5.88
C GLU A 443 16.50 9.49 -4.73
N ASN A 444 15.71 10.50 -4.41
CA ASN A 444 16.03 11.50 -3.39
C ASN A 444 14.85 11.80 -2.46
N ASN A 445 15.17 12.11 -1.22
CA ASN A 445 14.25 12.73 -0.28
C ASN A 445 15.04 13.54 0.76
N ILE A 446 15.41 14.77 0.41
CA ILE A 446 16.27 15.59 1.27
C ILE A 446 15.53 16.19 2.48
N GLN A 447 14.20 16.08 2.52
CA GLN A 447 13.38 16.58 3.61
C GLN A 447 13.05 15.49 4.65
N GLY A 448 13.20 14.21 4.28
CA GLY A 448 13.03 13.06 5.17
C GLY A 448 11.60 12.50 5.24
N GLY A 449 10.76 12.86 4.28
CA GLY A 449 9.42 12.30 4.12
C GLY A 449 9.41 10.80 3.76
N PRO A 450 8.22 10.23 3.49
CA PRO A 450 6.91 10.84 3.71
C PRO A 450 6.61 11.05 5.21
N SER A 451 5.85 12.10 5.54
CA SER A 451 5.24 12.26 6.86
C SER A 451 3.92 11.49 6.92
N ILE A 452 3.70 10.76 8.02
CA ILE A 452 2.47 10.02 8.27
C ILE A 452 1.75 10.61 9.48
N THR A 453 0.42 10.63 9.47
CA THR A 453 -0.38 10.97 10.65
C THR A 453 -1.60 10.06 10.76
N LEU A 454 -1.70 9.30 11.85
CA LEU A 454 -2.89 8.54 12.23
C LEU A 454 -4.01 9.52 12.64
N LEU A 455 -5.10 9.54 11.88
CA LEU A 455 -6.19 10.52 12.04
C LEU A 455 -7.28 10.08 13.01
N ASN A 456 -7.42 8.78 13.26
CA ASN A 456 -8.50 8.21 14.04
C ASN A 456 -8.02 7.15 15.04
N PRO A 457 -7.02 7.44 15.89
CA PRO A 457 -6.56 6.44 16.86
C PRO A 457 -7.71 5.92 17.73
N PRO A 458 -7.77 4.61 18.04
CA PRO A 458 -8.74 4.06 18.97
C PRO A 458 -8.84 4.88 20.27
N ASN A 459 -10.06 5.24 20.65
CA ASN A 459 -10.37 6.09 21.81
C ASN A 459 -9.69 7.47 21.81
N GLY A 460 -9.19 7.95 20.67
CA GLY A 460 -8.49 9.24 20.57
C GLY A 460 -7.07 9.23 21.14
N VAL A 461 -6.50 8.06 21.45
CA VAL A 461 -5.18 7.95 22.10
C VAL A 461 -4.14 7.48 21.10
N CYS A 462 -3.21 8.36 20.73
CA CYS A 462 -2.09 8.02 19.84
C CYS A 462 -1.24 6.87 20.42
N PRO A 463 -0.62 6.04 19.56
CA PRO A 463 0.29 5.00 20.02
C PRO A 463 1.50 5.65 20.73
N ALA A 464 2.09 4.93 21.69
CA ALA A 464 3.25 5.39 22.46
C ALA A 464 4.56 5.25 21.67
N LEU A 465 4.58 5.79 20.45
CA LEU A 465 5.73 5.87 19.57
C LEU A 465 6.38 7.26 19.68
N ASN A 466 7.63 7.36 19.28
CA ASN A 466 8.26 8.64 18.98
C ASN A 466 7.43 9.33 17.88
N GLY A 467 6.97 10.57 18.10
CA GLY A 467 6.03 11.27 17.21
C GLY A 467 4.54 10.94 17.43
N GLY A 468 4.20 10.02 18.33
CA GLY A 468 2.81 9.68 18.66
C GLY A 468 2.03 9.18 17.44
N CYS A 469 0.98 9.92 17.04
CA CYS A 469 0.23 9.59 15.83
C CYS A 469 1.04 9.78 14.53
N SER A 470 2.21 10.42 14.60
CA SER A 470 3.15 10.56 13.48
C SER A 470 4.35 9.63 13.56
N GLY A 471 4.30 8.65 14.47
CA GLY A 471 5.36 7.66 14.63
C GLY A 471 5.35 6.60 13.53
N ALA A 472 6.53 6.29 13.01
CA ALA A 472 6.74 5.20 12.06
C ALA A 472 8.11 4.54 12.28
N PHE A 473 8.44 3.60 11.42
CA PHE A 473 9.66 2.82 11.45
C PHE A 473 10.22 2.65 10.04
N TYR A 474 11.53 2.47 9.97
CA TYR A 474 12.26 2.10 8.75
C TYR A 474 13.54 1.34 9.13
N ASP A 475 14.05 0.54 8.19
CA ASP A 475 15.36 -0.12 8.33
C ASP A 475 16.07 -0.21 6.97
N ASP A 476 16.99 0.73 6.76
CA ASP A 476 17.75 0.91 5.53
C ASP A 476 19.02 0.04 5.50
N ARG A 477 19.17 -0.89 6.46
CA ARG A 477 20.36 -1.74 6.56
C ARG A 477 20.22 -2.99 5.71
N GLY A 478 21.36 -3.55 5.30
CA GLY A 478 21.44 -4.87 4.73
C GLY A 478 21.03 -5.96 5.72
N TYR A 479 20.63 -7.11 5.19
CA TYR A 479 20.05 -8.22 5.93
C TYR A 479 20.36 -9.57 5.27
N SER A 480 20.04 -10.66 5.97
CA SER A 480 20.03 -12.01 5.42
C SER A 480 18.61 -12.50 5.30
N THR A 481 18.25 -13.01 4.12
CA THR A 481 16.93 -13.59 3.87
C THR A 481 16.80 -14.97 4.51
N THR A 482 15.57 -15.46 4.61
CA THR A 482 15.21 -16.83 5.04
C THR A 482 15.89 -17.94 4.22
N THR A 483 16.41 -17.64 3.03
CA THR A 483 17.17 -18.58 2.19
C THR A 483 18.68 -18.56 2.45
N GLY A 484 19.15 -17.70 3.35
CA GLY A 484 20.58 -17.51 3.66
C GLY A 484 21.30 -16.57 2.70
N GLN A 485 20.62 -16.00 1.71
CA GLN A 485 21.18 -15.00 0.81
C GLN A 485 21.25 -13.63 1.49
N THR A 486 22.37 -12.92 1.34
CA THR A 486 22.58 -11.57 1.87
C THR A 486 22.17 -10.51 0.85
N VAL A 487 21.47 -9.47 1.32
CA VAL A 487 21.22 -8.23 0.57
C VAL A 487 22.05 -7.14 1.23
N GLY A 488 23.04 -6.61 0.52
CA GLY A 488 24.07 -5.75 1.11
C GLY A 488 24.88 -6.45 2.22
N THR A 489 25.39 -5.68 3.17
CA THR A 489 26.09 -6.19 4.36
C THR A 489 25.16 -6.11 5.56
N ALA A 490 24.92 -7.25 6.22
CA ALA A 490 24.00 -7.33 7.36
C ALA A 490 24.33 -6.28 8.45
N GLY A 491 23.33 -5.49 8.85
CA GLY A 491 23.47 -4.47 9.90
C GLY A 491 24.20 -3.18 9.48
N THR A 492 24.63 -3.07 8.23
CA THR A 492 25.21 -1.84 7.64
C THR A 492 24.21 -1.23 6.68
N VAL A 493 24.14 0.11 6.57
CA VAL A 493 23.28 0.79 5.60
C VAL A 493 23.50 0.23 4.17
N LEU A 494 22.41 0.08 3.43
CA LEU A 494 22.45 -0.40 2.04
C LEU A 494 23.24 0.56 1.15
N CYS A 495 23.74 0.04 0.03
CA CYS A 495 24.55 0.80 -0.90
C CYS A 495 23.77 1.92 -1.61
N GLY A 496 24.48 2.98 -2.01
CA GLY A 496 23.95 4.13 -2.72
C GLY A 496 24.66 5.40 -2.27
N LEU A 497 24.64 6.44 -3.10
CA LEU A 497 25.20 7.73 -2.73
C LEU A 497 24.26 8.46 -1.76
N ASN A 498 24.83 9.15 -0.77
CA ASN A 498 24.10 9.98 0.20
C ASN A 498 22.95 9.23 0.92
N PRO A 499 23.22 8.08 1.58
CA PRO A 499 22.22 7.39 2.39
C PRO A 499 21.77 8.23 3.60
N PRO A 500 20.66 7.87 4.24
CA PRO A 500 20.27 8.44 5.52
C PRO A 500 21.39 8.39 6.56
N THR A 501 21.56 9.49 7.29
CA THR A 501 22.57 9.58 8.37
C THR A 501 22.29 8.57 9.49
N VAL A 502 21.01 8.29 9.74
CA VAL A 502 20.53 7.27 10.67
C VAL A 502 19.95 6.14 9.84
N ALA A 503 20.62 4.98 9.82
CA ALA A 503 20.27 3.87 8.93
C ALA A 503 19.01 3.09 9.32
N PHE A 504 18.46 3.29 10.52
CA PHE A 504 17.22 2.65 10.97
C PHE A 504 16.63 3.43 12.14
N SER A 505 15.31 3.42 12.28
CA SER A 505 14.61 4.02 13.41
C SER A 505 14.83 3.23 14.71
N ASP A 506 14.49 3.81 15.86
CA ASP A 506 14.40 3.04 17.12
C ASP A 506 13.48 1.82 16.90
N PRO A 507 13.95 0.58 17.11
CA PRO A 507 13.20 -0.61 16.75
C PRO A 507 12.04 -0.93 17.69
N VAL A 508 11.88 -0.16 18.78
CA VAL A 508 10.80 -0.29 19.77
C VAL A 508 9.84 0.90 19.67
N LEU A 509 10.37 2.12 19.59
CA LEU A 509 9.60 3.37 19.65
C LEU A 509 9.47 4.07 18.30
N GLY A 510 10.21 3.65 17.27
CA GLY A 510 10.18 4.26 15.96
C GLY A 510 10.82 5.65 15.94
N TYR A 511 10.40 6.47 15.00
CA TYR A 511 10.81 7.87 14.87
C TYR A 511 9.63 8.76 14.50
N ASP A 512 9.78 10.06 14.70
CA ASP A 512 8.80 11.05 14.26
C ASP A 512 8.98 11.34 12.76
N THR A 513 7.99 10.97 11.95
CA THR A 513 8.01 11.17 10.48
C THR A 513 7.95 12.62 10.04
N THR A 514 7.75 13.57 10.96
CA THR A 514 7.85 15.01 10.67
C THR A 514 9.28 15.55 10.83
N SER A 515 10.21 14.71 11.31
CA SER A 515 11.64 15.02 11.36
C SER A 515 12.34 14.68 10.05
N ASN A 516 13.56 15.19 9.88
CA ASN A 516 14.42 14.88 8.73
C ASN A 516 15.30 13.63 8.96
N GLN A 517 14.96 12.75 9.92
CA GLN A 517 15.84 11.64 10.33
C GLN A 517 16.19 10.70 9.15
N ARG A 518 15.21 10.42 8.28
CA ARG A 518 15.38 9.56 7.10
C ARG A 518 15.65 10.36 5.81
N ALA A 519 16.19 11.58 5.91
CA ALA A 519 16.56 12.33 4.71
C ALA A 519 17.72 11.67 3.95
N PHE A 520 17.63 11.57 2.62
CA PHE A 520 18.65 10.97 1.76
C PHE A 520 18.73 11.64 0.38
N GLY A 521 19.79 11.30 -0.36
CA GLY A 521 20.01 11.75 -1.73
C GLY A 521 20.52 13.19 -1.81
N THR A 522 20.28 13.82 -2.96
CA THR A 522 20.72 15.20 -3.25
C THR A 522 19.58 16.03 -3.83
N PRO A 523 19.68 17.37 -3.83
CA PRO A 523 18.63 18.23 -4.39
C PRO A 523 18.44 18.13 -5.92
N VAL A 524 19.35 17.46 -6.63
CA VAL A 524 19.32 17.27 -8.09
C VAL A 524 19.97 15.94 -8.47
N GLY A 525 19.58 15.37 -9.61
CA GLY A 525 20.18 14.14 -10.15
C GLY A 525 19.88 12.91 -9.27
N GLY A 526 20.76 11.91 -9.29
CA GLY A 526 20.65 10.74 -8.41
C GLY A 526 20.12 9.48 -9.08
N ASN A 527 19.44 9.59 -10.23
CA ASN A 527 19.05 8.44 -11.03
C ASN A 527 20.21 7.97 -11.93
N ALA A 528 20.89 6.89 -11.54
CA ALA A 528 21.85 6.21 -12.40
C ALA A 528 21.21 5.05 -13.16
N ASN A 529 20.00 4.63 -12.78
CA ASN A 529 19.36 3.39 -13.22
C ASN A 529 20.30 2.19 -13.06
N VAL A 530 21.14 2.18 -12.03
CA VAL A 530 22.05 1.08 -11.72
C VAL A 530 22.21 1.00 -10.20
N PRO A 531 21.95 -0.17 -9.58
CA PRO A 531 22.03 -0.29 -8.13
C PRO A 531 23.41 0.08 -7.60
N CYS A 532 23.41 0.76 -6.47
CA CYS A 532 24.58 1.29 -5.77
C CYS A 532 25.33 2.44 -6.48
N LEU A 533 24.99 2.82 -7.72
CA LEU A 533 25.68 3.92 -8.43
C LEU A 533 24.93 5.25 -8.35
N GLY A 534 23.60 5.22 -8.24
CA GLY A 534 22.78 6.40 -8.00
C GLY A 534 22.71 6.80 -6.53
N ASN A 535 21.86 7.80 -6.24
CA ASN A 535 21.52 8.17 -4.87
C ASN A 535 20.74 7.06 -4.17
N PHE A 536 20.62 7.17 -2.85
CA PHE A 536 20.24 6.06 -1.99
C PHE A 536 19.00 5.29 -2.46
N GLY A 537 17.92 5.96 -2.87
CA GLY A 537 16.70 5.27 -3.30
C GLY A 537 16.67 4.82 -4.76
N ASP A 538 17.68 5.16 -5.59
CA ASP A 538 17.78 4.71 -6.98
C ASP A 538 17.82 3.18 -7.04
N THR A 539 16.92 2.60 -7.86
CA THR A 539 16.73 1.16 -8.07
C THR A 539 16.39 0.37 -6.79
N LYS A 540 15.70 1.02 -5.83
CA LYS A 540 15.23 0.40 -4.59
C LYS A 540 13.74 0.56 -4.37
N GLY A 541 13.15 -0.45 -3.71
CA GLY A 541 11.87 -0.31 -3.05
C GLY A 541 12.18 0.06 -1.61
N LEU A 542 11.86 1.27 -1.20
CA LEU A 542 12.08 1.71 0.17
C LEU A 542 10.79 1.51 0.95
N ASP A 543 10.91 0.91 2.14
CA ASP A 543 9.77 0.64 3.00
C ASP A 543 9.73 1.59 4.18
N LEU A 544 8.54 1.98 4.57
CA LEU A 544 8.26 2.76 5.76
C LEU A 544 6.96 2.25 6.34
N TRP A 545 6.93 1.94 7.63
CA TRP A 545 5.72 1.36 8.22
C TRP A 545 5.33 1.99 9.55
N THR A 546 4.04 1.95 9.83
CA THR A 546 3.47 2.35 11.11
C THR A 546 2.38 1.36 11.49
N TYR A 547 2.03 1.35 12.77
CA TYR A 547 0.92 0.56 13.26
C TYR A 547 0.40 1.14 14.58
N TYR A 548 -0.82 0.76 14.91
CA TYR A 548 -1.36 0.90 16.25
C TYR A 548 -1.16 -0.41 16.99
N ALA A 549 -0.44 -0.41 18.11
CA ALA A 549 -0.31 -1.58 18.98
C ALA A 549 -1.02 -1.35 20.31
N ALA A 550 -1.68 -2.38 20.81
CA ALA A 550 -2.06 -2.43 22.22
C ALA A 550 -0.86 -2.80 23.09
N ALA A 551 -1.01 -2.61 24.41
CA ALA A 551 0.00 -3.07 25.36
C ALA A 551 0.29 -4.56 25.13
N PRO A 552 1.57 -4.97 25.01
CA PRO A 552 1.91 -6.36 24.79
C PRO A 552 1.50 -7.22 25.97
N VAL A 553 1.10 -8.46 25.70
CA VAL A 553 0.83 -9.45 26.73
C VAL A 553 2.13 -10.17 27.07
N ASN A 554 2.45 -10.23 28.35
CA ASN A 554 3.69 -10.82 28.85
C ASN A 554 3.48 -12.30 29.21
N GLY A 555 4.54 -13.08 29.07
CA GLY A 555 4.64 -14.42 29.62
C GLY A 555 6.08 -14.79 29.91
N GLU A 556 6.27 -15.98 30.47
CA GLU A 556 7.59 -16.51 30.82
C GLU A 556 7.74 -17.94 30.31
N LEU A 557 8.95 -18.28 29.87
CA LEU A 557 9.35 -19.64 29.54
C LEU A 557 10.70 -19.94 30.18
N THR A 558 11.01 -21.21 30.44
CA THR A 558 12.37 -21.63 30.81
C THR A 558 12.98 -22.50 29.71
N VAL A 559 14.30 -22.49 29.61
CA VAL A 559 15.06 -23.47 28.82
C VAL A 559 15.75 -24.37 29.83
N GLY A 560 15.33 -25.64 29.89
CA GLY A 560 15.76 -26.56 30.93
C GLY A 560 16.16 -27.92 30.36
N ASP A 561 17.15 -28.54 31.00
CA ASP A 561 17.52 -29.92 30.68
C ASP A 561 16.34 -30.87 30.86
N GLN A 562 16.36 -31.94 30.08
CA GLN A 562 15.43 -33.04 30.25
C GLN A 562 15.65 -33.66 31.63
N PRO A 563 14.64 -33.82 32.49
CA PRO A 563 14.70 -34.88 33.47
C PRO A 563 14.78 -36.18 32.69
N ALA A 564 15.77 -37.01 33.03
CA ALA A 564 15.81 -38.39 32.57
C ALA A 564 14.40 -38.99 32.71
N PRO A 565 13.92 -39.80 31.74
CA PRO A 565 12.69 -40.54 31.96
C PRO A 565 12.84 -41.24 33.31
N ALA A 566 11.85 -41.07 34.20
CA ALA A 566 11.88 -41.64 35.53
C ALA A 566 12.23 -43.13 35.37
N GLY A 567 13.47 -43.48 35.72
CA GLY A 567 13.93 -44.84 35.65
C GLY A 567 13.05 -45.63 36.58
N SER A 568 12.18 -46.48 36.04
CA SER A 568 11.86 -47.69 36.77
C SER A 568 13.22 -48.34 37.09
N PRO A 569 13.50 -48.70 38.35
CA PRO A 569 14.73 -49.38 38.67
C PRO A 569 14.75 -50.67 37.84
N LEU A 570 15.62 -50.70 36.84
CA LEU A 570 15.97 -51.92 36.13
C LEU A 570 16.62 -52.84 37.17
N SER A 571 15.88 -53.85 37.61
CA SER A 571 16.45 -55.01 38.26
C SER A 571 17.35 -55.71 37.24
N SER A 572 18.66 -55.67 37.49
CA SER A 572 19.66 -56.40 36.75
C SER A 572 19.54 -57.90 37.04
N SER A 573 19.11 -58.67 36.05
CA SER A 573 19.55 -60.05 35.78
C SER A 573 18.85 -60.57 34.53
N ASP A 574 19.53 -60.51 33.39
CA ASP A 574 19.91 -61.73 32.67
C ASP A 574 20.67 -61.39 31.37
N SER A 575 21.69 -62.19 31.10
CA SER A 575 22.59 -62.08 29.94
C SER A 575 22.07 -62.89 28.74
N PRO A 576 22.79 -63.01 27.60
CA PRO A 576 22.31 -62.53 26.31
C PRO A 576 21.83 -63.66 25.40
N SER A 577 20.90 -63.37 24.49
CA SER A 577 20.61 -64.25 23.35
C SER A 577 20.50 -63.46 22.05
N ALA A 578 21.47 -63.75 21.18
CA ALA A 578 21.47 -63.81 19.71
C ALA A 578 20.64 -62.80 18.88
N ALA A 579 21.37 -62.22 17.92
CA ALA A 579 20.94 -61.29 16.89
C ALA A 579 19.89 -61.86 15.91
N ALA A 580 19.03 -60.95 15.41
CA ALA A 580 18.31 -61.06 14.14
C ALA A 580 18.43 -59.71 13.37
N PRO A 581 18.55 -59.73 12.03
CA PRO A 581 18.91 -58.56 11.21
C PRO A 581 17.75 -57.57 10.98
N PRO A 582 18.02 -56.35 10.48
CA PRO A 582 17.06 -55.25 10.50
C PRO A 582 15.96 -55.39 9.45
N ALA A 583 14.72 -55.15 9.86
CA ALA A 583 13.61 -54.90 8.95
C ALA A 583 13.72 -53.48 8.37
N THR A 584 13.74 -53.41 7.06
CA THR A 584 13.73 -52.19 6.23
C THR A 584 12.52 -51.30 6.54
N LEU A 585 12.77 -50.05 6.91
CA LEU A 585 11.73 -49.02 7.00
C LEU A 585 11.36 -48.56 5.59
N SER A 586 10.10 -48.77 5.21
CA SER A 586 9.49 -48.21 4.01
C SER A 586 9.29 -46.69 4.17
N THR A 587 9.79 -45.94 3.19
CA THR A 587 9.49 -44.52 2.94
C THR A 587 7.98 -44.26 2.82
N PRO A 588 7.39 -43.28 3.54
CA PRO A 588 6.11 -42.71 3.16
C PRO A 588 6.32 -41.62 2.10
N GLN A 589 5.53 -41.75 1.05
CA GLN A 589 5.47 -40.93 -0.14
C GLN A 589 5.13 -39.47 0.16
N THR A 590 5.74 -38.59 -0.63
CA THR A 590 5.33 -37.22 -0.91
C THR A 590 3.89 -37.18 -1.42
N GLY A 591 2.97 -36.71 -0.58
CA GLY A 591 1.61 -36.37 -0.95
C GLY A 591 1.51 -34.88 -1.30
N THR A 592 1.49 -34.58 -2.59
CA THR A 592 0.99 -33.33 -3.18
C THR A 592 -0.49 -33.15 -2.83
N ALA A 593 -0.82 -32.08 -2.11
CA ALA A 593 -2.21 -31.63 -1.94
C ALA A 593 -2.41 -30.31 -2.70
N LEU A 594 -3.16 -30.45 -3.78
CA LEU A 594 -3.67 -29.41 -4.67
C LEU A 594 -4.66 -28.49 -3.94
N ALA A 595 -4.61 -27.24 -4.32
CA ALA A 595 -5.59 -26.20 -4.05
C ALA A 595 -7.01 -26.60 -4.53
N GLY A 596 -8.01 -26.27 -3.72
CA GLY A 596 -9.42 -26.26 -4.09
C GLY A 596 -10.10 -25.03 -3.47
N PRO A 597 -10.91 -24.26 -4.22
CA PRO A 597 -11.48 -23.01 -3.75
C PRO A 597 -12.72 -23.23 -2.86
N PHE A 598 -12.85 -22.39 -1.83
CA PHE A 598 -14.06 -22.28 -1.03
C PHE A 598 -15.11 -21.48 -1.80
N ALA A 599 -16.20 -22.14 -2.19
CA ALA A 599 -17.43 -21.50 -2.64
C ALA A 599 -18.46 -21.52 -1.50
N GLY A 600 -19.15 -20.40 -1.32
CA GLY A 600 -20.09 -20.13 -0.24
C GLY A 600 -21.31 -21.05 -0.22
N GLY A 601 -21.79 -21.30 1.00
CA GLY A 601 -23.04 -22.02 1.24
C GLY A 601 -24.25 -21.15 0.92
N ALA A 602 -25.03 -21.59 -0.07
CA ALA A 602 -26.44 -21.24 -0.20
C ALA A 602 -27.27 -22.50 0.05
N VAL A 603 -28.16 -22.42 1.02
CA VAL A 603 -29.20 -23.41 1.30
C VAL A 603 -30.24 -23.30 0.20
N LEU A 604 -30.41 -24.33 -0.62
CA LEU A 604 -31.65 -24.53 -1.38
C LEU A 604 -31.96 -26.02 -1.60
N THR A 605 -33.24 -26.29 -1.44
CA THR A 605 -33.94 -27.55 -1.25
C THR A 605 -33.85 -28.50 -2.44
N ILE A 606 -33.73 -29.80 -2.14
CA ILE A 606 -33.77 -30.92 -3.08
C ILE A 606 -35.19 -31.12 -3.60
N LEU A 607 -35.39 -31.11 -4.92
CA LEU A 607 -36.40 -31.91 -5.60
C LEU A 607 -35.83 -32.37 -6.96
N GLY A 608 -35.89 -33.68 -7.21
CA GLY A 608 -35.15 -34.33 -8.29
C GLY A 608 -35.89 -34.53 -9.61
N MET A 609 -35.29 -35.41 -10.40
CA MET A 609 -35.69 -36.02 -11.68
C MET A 609 -35.16 -35.36 -12.96
N GLY A 610 -34.56 -36.20 -13.83
CA GLY A 610 -34.49 -35.93 -15.27
C GLY A 610 -33.15 -36.20 -15.95
N LEU A 611 -32.74 -37.47 -16.03
CA LEU A 611 -31.62 -37.94 -16.86
C LEU A 611 -32.09 -38.10 -18.32
N ALA A 612 -31.42 -37.50 -19.32
CA ALA A 612 -31.27 -38.06 -20.67
C ALA A 612 -30.40 -37.19 -21.61
N ALA A 613 -29.34 -37.83 -22.15
CA ALA A 613 -28.73 -37.69 -23.49
C ALA A 613 -28.14 -36.30 -23.91
N VAL A 614 -27.06 -36.15 -24.65
CA VAL A 614 -26.51 -36.88 -25.81
C VAL A 614 -24.99 -36.65 -25.87
N THR A 615 -24.23 -37.69 -26.16
CA THR A 615 -22.79 -37.64 -26.46
C THR A 615 -22.51 -37.12 -27.87
N GLY A 616 -21.72 -36.05 -27.98
CA GLY A 616 -21.17 -35.55 -29.25
C GLY A 616 -19.64 -35.50 -29.22
N ARG A 617 -18.99 -36.57 -29.70
CA ARG A 617 -17.53 -36.61 -29.99
C ARG A 617 -17.26 -35.86 -31.30
N ARG A 618 -16.35 -34.88 -31.31
CA ARG A 618 -15.56 -34.55 -32.50
C ARG A 618 -14.07 -34.52 -32.16
N ARG A 619 -13.34 -35.42 -32.82
CA ARG A 619 -11.90 -35.41 -32.99
C ARG A 619 -11.56 -34.42 -34.11
N THR A 620 -10.53 -33.61 -33.92
CA THR A 620 -9.80 -32.97 -35.02
C THR A 620 -8.30 -33.20 -34.79
N ALA A 621 -7.68 -33.83 -35.79
CA ALA A 621 -6.27 -34.15 -35.84
C ALA A 621 -5.51 -33.07 -36.62
N ILE A 622 -4.40 -32.64 -36.03
CA ILE A 622 -3.05 -32.46 -36.60
C ILE A 622 -2.95 -32.22 -38.11
N GLN A 623 -2.40 -31.06 -38.50
CA GLN A 623 -1.33 -30.97 -39.52
C GLN A 623 -0.54 -29.64 -39.42
N ALA A 624 0.78 -29.74 -39.30
CA ALA A 624 1.79 -28.74 -39.75
C ALA A 624 2.47 -29.31 -41.02
N PRO A 625 3.40 -28.65 -41.75
CA PRO A 625 4.01 -27.32 -41.61
C PRO A 625 4.13 -26.54 -42.95
N ARG A 626 4.75 -25.35 -42.96
CA ARG A 626 5.85 -24.97 -43.89
C ARG A 626 6.35 -23.53 -43.71
N THR A 627 7.65 -23.41 -43.50
CA THR A 627 8.52 -22.23 -43.68
C THR A 627 8.75 -21.92 -45.16
N PRO A 628 9.13 -20.68 -45.50
CA PRO A 628 10.10 -20.48 -46.56
C PRO A 628 11.30 -19.61 -46.15
N THR A 629 12.40 -19.99 -46.79
CA THR A 629 13.79 -19.52 -46.72
C THR A 629 14.07 -18.18 -47.37
N SER A 630 15.15 -17.57 -46.89
CA SER A 630 15.93 -16.43 -47.40
C SER A 630 16.33 -16.53 -48.89
N VAL A 631 16.36 -15.37 -49.58
CA VAL A 631 17.25 -15.12 -50.74
C VAL A 631 17.74 -13.66 -50.71
N THR A 632 19.05 -13.51 -50.86
CA THR A 632 19.85 -12.28 -50.96
C THR A 632 19.99 -11.76 -52.40
N ARG A 633 19.98 -10.41 -52.54
CA ARG A 633 20.66 -9.46 -53.48
C ARG A 633 21.11 -9.89 -54.90
N PRO A 634 21.11 -8.96 -55.90
CA PRO A 634 21.99 -7.76 -56.00
C PRO A 634 21.19 -6.50 -56.45
N GLY A 635 21.64 -5.25 -56.52
CA GLY A 635 22.95 -4.60 -56.62
C GLY A 635 22.83 -3.47 -57.68
N ARG A 636 22.65 -2.23 -57.23
CA ARG A 636 23.14 -0.96 -57.82
C ARG A 636 22.95 0.16 -56.81
#